data_AF-A0A2G9S9N0-F1
#
_entry.id   AF-A0A2G9S9N0-F1
#
_cell.length_a   1.000
_cell.length_b   1.000
_cell.length_c   1.000
_cell.angle_alpha   90.00
_cell.angle_beta   90.00
_cell.angle_gamma   90.00
#
_symmetry.space_group_name_H-M   'P 1'
#
loop_
_entity.id
_entity.type
_entity.pdbx_description
1 polymer ?
#
loop_
_entity_poly.entity_id
_entity_poly.type
_entity_poly.pdbx_seq_one_letter_code
_entity_poly.pdbx_strand_id
1 'polypeptide(L)'
;MILLSSGALAFEDIHIEKHKTMKTVLEYADKVFTYIFIAEMLLKWVAYGFVTYFTNAWCWLDFLIVDISLVSLVANALGYSELGAIKSLRTLRALRPLRALSRFEGMRVVVNALIGAIPSIMNVLLVCLIFWLIFSIMGVNLFAGKFYYCDNTTSGVMFPITEVDNRSDCFHISNTTKDARWRNVKVNFDNVGAGYLALLQVNIPPCCGDE
;
A
#
# COMPACT_ATOMS: atom_id res chain seq x y z
N MET A 1 -1.83 10.70 24.48
CA MET A 1 -0.62 10.67 23.64
C MET A 1 -0.84 10.01 22.28
N ILE A 2 -1.39 8.79 22.21
CA ILE A 2 -1.60 8.09 20.92
C ILE A 2 -2.54 8.87 19.98
N LEU A 3 -3.64 9.43 20.49
CA LEU A 3 -4.55 10.28 19.72
C LEU A 3 -3.90 11.60 19.26
N LEU A 4 -3.01 12.19 20.08
CA LEU A 4 -2.24 13.38 19.70
C LEU A 4 -1.19 13.07 18.62
N SER A 5 -0.54 11.91 18.69
CA SER A 5 0.41 11.44 17.67
C SER A 5 -0.30 11.06 16.36
N SER A 6 -1.49 10.48 16.45
CA SER A 6 -2.32 10.16 15.27
C SER A 6 -2.91 11.41 14.64
N GLY A 7 -3.31 12.40 15.46
CA GLY A 7 -3.72 13.73 15.01
C GLY A 7 -2.59 14.50 14.34
N ALA A 8 -1.36 14.42 14.85
CA ALA A 8 -0.19 15.06 14.22
C ALA A 8 0.07 14.52 12.80
N LEU A 9 -0.11 13.21 12.57
CA LEU A 9 -0.02 12.61 11.23
C LEU A 9 -1.13 13.09 10.29
N ALA A 10 -2.33 13.35 10.79
CA ALA A 10 -3.42 13.91 9.99
C ALA A 10 -3.15 15.36 9.55
N PHE A 11 -2.27 16.08 10.23
CA PHE A 11 -1.81 17.41 9.84
C PHE A 11 -0.61 17.39 8.86
N GLU A 12 -0.02 16.23 8.56
CA GLU A 12 0.99 16.06 7.50
C GLU A 12 0.37 16.06 6.08
N ASP A 13 -0.49 17.03 5.79
CA ASP A 13 -1.04 17.23 4.45
C ASP A 13 -0.01 17.94 3.53
N ILE A 14 -0.18 17.81 2.22
CA ILE A 14 0.65 18.41 1.15
C ILE A 14 0.85 19.92 1.30
N HIS A 15 -0.05 20.60 2.01
CA HIS A 15 0.01 22.04 2.26
C HIS A 15 1.04 22.47 3.32
N ILE A 16 1.71 21.53 4.02
CA ILE A 16 2.65 21.86 5.09
C ILE A 16 3.95 22.52 4.61
N GLU A 17 4.29 22.38 3.32
CA GLU A 17 5.54 22.93 2.77
C GLU A 17 5.58 24.47 2.80
N LYS A 18 4.40 25.12 2.91
CA LYS A 18 4.29 26.57 3.12
C LYS A 18 4.64 27.03 4.55
N HIS A 19 4.53 26.16 5.55
CA HIS A 19 4.72 26.51 6.97
C HIS A 19 5.91 25.77 7.60
N LYS A 20 7.12 26.34 7.44
CA LYS A 20 8.36 25.81 8.02
C LYS A 20 8.27 25.58 9.55
N THR A 21 7.51 26.40 10.27
CA THR A 21 7.33 26.29 11.72
C THR A 21 6.57 25.03 12.13
N MET A 22 5.49 24.68 11.41
CA MET A 22 4.71 23.47 11.71
C MET A 22 5.52 22.20 11.48
N LYS A 23 6.32 22.15 10.41
CA LYS A 23 7.22 21.02 10.14
C LYS A 23 8.21 20.78 11.29
N THR A 24 8.87 21.84 11.76
CA THR A 24 9.84 21.72 12.88
C THR A 24 9.17 21.29 14.18
N VAL A 25 7.95 21.80 14.45
CA VAL A 25 7.17 21.39 15.63
C VAL A 25 6.77 19.92 15.55
N LEU A 26 6.30 19.45 14.39
CA LEU A 26 5.95 18.04 14.17
C LEU A 26 7.17 17.13 14.34
N GLU A 27 8.32 17.48 13.75
CA GLU A 27 9.56 16.71 13.90
C GLU A 27 10.01 16.61 15.36
N TYR A 28 9.88 17.70 16.12
CA TYR A 28 10.23 17.70 17.54
C TYR A 28 9.22 16.88 18.37
N ALA A 29 7.92 17.02 18.10
CA ALA A 29 6.87 16.24 18.73
C ALA A 29 7.07 14.73 18.49
N ASP A 30 7.44 14.35 17.27
CA ASP A 30 7.75 12.97 16.89
C ASP A 30 8.90 12.36 17.70
N LYS A 31 9.96 13.15 17.92
CA LYS A 31 11.08 12.74 18.79
C LYS A 31 10.61 12.54 20.23
N VAL A 32 9.86 13.51 20.78
CA VAL A 32 9.32 13.43 22.15
C VAL A 32 8.41 12.21 22.33
N PHE A 33 7.51 11.95 21.37
CA PHE A 33 6.66 10.76 21.40
C PHE A 33 7.48 9.47 21.41
N THR A 34 8.50 9.38 20.53
CA THR A 34 9.39 8.21 20.46
C THR A 34 10.10 7.97 21.79
N TYR A 35 10.64 9.01 22.44
CA TYR A 35 11.31 8.87 23.75
C TYR A 35 10.36 8.37 24.85
N ILE A 36 9.15 8.93 24.92
CA ILE A 36 8.17 8.48 25.91
C ILE A 36 7.73 7.04 25.64
N PHE A 37 7.62 6.63 24.38
CA PHE A 37 7.29 5.25 24.03
C PHE A 37 8.39 4.26 24.40
N ILE A 38 9.66 4.64 24.22
CA ILE A 38 10.80 3.84 24.70
C ILE A 38 10.74 3.72 26.23
N ALA A 39 10.46 4.82 26.94
CA ALA A 39 10.33 4.77 28.39
C ALA A 39 9.17 3.85 28.86
N GLU A 40 8.00 3.93 28.21
CA GLU A 40 6.87 3.03 28.52
C GLU A 40 7.23 1.55 28.27
N MET A 41 7.99 1.27 27.21
CA MET A 41 8.44 -0.07 26.86
C MET A 41 9.45 -0.62 27.88
N LEU A 42 10.43 0.18 28.29
CA LEU A 42 11.40 -0.19 29.33
C LEU A 42 10.71 -0.48 30.66
N LEU A 43 9.71 0.33 31.05
CA LEU A 43 8.90 0.08 32.23
C LEU A 43 8.14 -1.26 32.14
N LYS A 44 7.57 -1.59 30.97
CA LYS A 44 6.89 -2.88 30.76
C LYS A 44 7.85 -4.07 30.87
N TRP A 45 9.07 -3.93 30.36
CA TRP A 45 10.09 -4.98 30.48
C TRP A 45 10.47 -5.26 31.93
N VAL A 46 10.65 -4.21 32.73
CA VAL A 46 10.95 -4.37 34.17
C VAL A 46 9.75 -4.92 34.94
N ALA A 47 8.53 -4.51 34.61
CA ALA A 47 7.33 -4.92 35.32
C ALA A 47 6.85 -6.35 35.01
N TYR A 48 6.82 -6.75 33.74
CA TYR A 48 6.28 -8.07 33.31
C TYR A 48 7.34 -9.17 33.19
N GLY A 49 8.62 -8.79 33.09
CA GLY A 49 9.72 -9.70 32.79
C GLY A 49 9.78 -10.11 31.31
N PHE A 50 10.97 -10.54 30.87
CA PHE A 50 11.26 -10.83 29.46
C PHE A 50 10.36 -11.95 28.89
N VAL A 51 10.15 -13.02 29.65
CA VAL A 51 9.42 -14.21 29.18
C VAL A 51 7.94 -13.91 28.92
N THR A 52 7.26 -13.23 29.86
CA THR A 52 5.84 -12.90 29.73
C THR A 52 5.58 -11.86 28.64
N TYR A 53 6.56 -11.00 28.35
CA TYR A 53 6.47 -9.97 27.32
C TYR A 53 6.43 -10.58 25.91
N PHE A 54 7.28 -11.56 25.61
CA PHE A 54 7.36 -12.18 24.28
C PHE A 54 6.21 -13.15 23.97
N THR A 55 5.48 -13.64 24.98
CA THR A 55 4.31 -14.51 24.77
C THR A 55 3.05 -13.73 24.35
N ASN A 56 2.98 -12.43 24.63
CA ASN A 56 1.82 -11.60 24.31
C ASN A 56 1.95 -10.95 22.92
N ALA A 57 1.14 -11.39 21.94
CA ALA A 57 1.15 -10.84 20.57
C ALA A 57 0.95 -9.32 20.51
N TRP A 58 0.13 -8.76 21.42
CA TRP A 58 -0.09 -7.32 21.52
C TRP A 58 1.14 -6.54 22.02
N CYS A 59 1.94 -7.16 22.90
CA CYS A 59 3.22 -6.59 23.34
C CYS A 59 4.27 -6.66 22.22
N TRP A 60 4.26 -7.73 21.43
CA TRP A 60 5.13 -7.88 20.27
C TRP A 60 4.85 -6.83 19.18
N LEU A 61 3.57 -6.49 18.93
CA LEU A 61 3.19 -5.41 18.02
C LEU A 61 3.72 -4.05 18.53
N ASP A 62 3.55 -3.75 19.83
CA ASP A 62 4.06 -2.50 20.45
C ASP A 62 5.60 -2.40 20.32
N PHE A 63 6.30 -3.52 20.52
CA PHE A 63 7.75 -3.63 20.36
C PHE A 63 8.21 -3.29 18.93
N LEU A 64 7.58 -3.92 17.93
CA LEU A 64 7.92 -3.72 16.51
C LEU A 64 7.75 -2.25 16.08
N ILE A 65 6.70 -1.57 16.55
CA ILE A 65 6.49 -0.14 16.25
C ILE A 65 7.59 0.74 16.87
N VAL A 66 8.00 0.44 18.10
CA VAL A 66 9.08 1.17 18.78
C VAL A 66 10.42 0.94 18.08
N ASP A 67 10.71 -0.30 17.67
CA ASP A 67 11.93 -0.65 16.94
C ASP A 67 12.04 0.08 15.59
N ILE A 68 10.98 0.08 14.78
CA ILE A 68 10.96 0.83 13.50
C ILE A 68 11.22 2.32 13.75
N SER A 69 10.62 2.88 14.80
CA SER A 69 10.78 4.30 15.17
C SER A 69 12.21 4.60 15.64
N LEU A 70 12.82 3.70 16.42
CA LEU A 70 14.19 3.82 16.91
C LEU A 70 15.21 3.71 15.78
N VAL A 71 15.09 2.71 14.90
CA VAL A 71 15.97 2.54 13.73
C VAL A 71 15.88 3.78 12.84
N SER A 72 14.66 4.29 12.61
CA SER A 72 14.47 5.53 11.85
C SER A 72 15.16 6.73 12.51
N LEU A 73 15.08 6.87 13.84
CA LEU A 73 15.71 7.99 14.56
C LEU A 73 17.24 7.91 14.53
N VAL A 74 17.81 6.73 14.79
CA VAL A 74 19.26 6.48 14.76
C VAL A 74 19.83 6.68 13.36
N ALA A 75 19.15 6.19 12.32
CA ALA A 75 19.62 6.33 10.95
C ALA A 75 19.60 7.80 10.47
N ASN A 76 18.62 8.61 10.93
CA ASN A 76 18.62 10.05 10.68
C ASN A 76 19.75 10.77 11.44
N ALA A 77 20.08 10.35 12.68
CA ALA A 77 21.14 10.95 13.47
C ALA A 77 22.55 10.65 12.92
N LEU A 78 22.74 9.46 12.32
CA LEU A 78 24.01 9.04 11.70
C LEU A 78 24.21 9.58 10.28
N GLY A 79 23.27 10.38 9.75
CA GLY A 79 23.40 11.00 8.42
C GLY A 79 23.17 10.06 7.23
N TYR A 80 22.61 8.86 7.46
CA TYR A 80 22.29 7.89 6.40
C TYR A 80 20.99 8.20 5.64
N SER A 81 20.42 9.39 5.83
CA SER A 81 19.06 9.83 5.44
C SER A 81 18.69 9.63 3.96
N GLU A 82 19.67 9.55 3.07
CA GLU A 82 19.48 9.45 1.61
C GLU A 82 19.31 8.01 1.09
N LEU A 83 19.48 6.99 1.94
CA LEU A 83 19.21 5.60 1.55
C LEU A 83 17.69 5.40 1.37
N GLY A 84 17.28 4.83 0.25
CA GLY A 84 15.86 4.55 -0.06
C GLY A 84 15.13 3.75 1.03
N ALA A 85 15.89 2.95 1.81
CA ALA A 85 15.39 2.25 3.00
C ALA A 85 14.81 3.21 4.06
N ILE A 86 15.46 4.35 4.32
CA ILE A 86 14.99 5.31 5.34
C ILE A 86 13.72 6.03 4.88
N LYS A 87 13.59 6.31 3.58
CA LYS A 87 12.36 6.86 3.02
C LYS A 87 11.18 5.90 3.21
N SER A 88 11.40 4.59 3.01
CA SER A 88 10.40 3.56 3.31
C SER A 88 10.10 3.47 4.81
N LEU A 89 11.10 3.45 5.69
CA LEU A 89 10.90 3.44 7.15
C LEU A 89 10.08 4.65 7.64
N ARG A 90 10.21 5.81 6.98
CA ARG A 90 9.37 6.99 7.29
C ARG A 90 7.89 6.72 7.00
N THR A 91 7.57 6.05 5.89
CA THR A 91 6.18 5.67 5.55
C THR A 91 5.58 4.68 6.55
N LEU A 92 6.40 3.81 7.15
CA LEU A 92 5.95 2.86 8.19
C LEU A 92 5.51 3.55 9.49
N ARG A 93 5.83 4.83 9.71
CA ARG A 93 5.28 5.59 10.86
C ARG A 93 3.76 5.76 10.78
N ALA A 94 3.16 5.60 9.60
CA ALA A 94 1.71 5.51 9.43
C ALA A 94 1.08 4.32 10.16
N LEU A 95 1.88 3.36 10.65
CA LEU A 95 1.42 2.23 11.47
C LEU A 95 1.21 2.57 12.95
N ARG A 96 1.65 3.75 13.43
CA ARG A 96 1.48 4.17 14.85
C ARG A 96 0.03 4.10 15.36
N PRO A 97 -1.01 4.43 14.57
CA PRO A 97 -2.40 4.24 14.99
C PRO A 97 -2.76 2.80 15.35
N LEU A 98 -2.06 1.78 14.82
CA LEU A 98 -2.28 0.37 15.19
C LEU A 98 -2.00 0.11 16.68
N ARG A 99 -1.15 0.91 17.33
CA ARG A 99 -0.96 0.84 18.79
C ARG A 99 -2.24 1.22 19.56
N ALA A 100 -3.12 2.04 18.99
CA ALA A 100 -4.42 2.29 19.61
C ALA A 100 -5.24 1.01 19.73
N LEU A 101 -5.16 0.11 18.72
CA LEU A 101 -5.84 -1.19 18.74
C LEU A 101 -5.38 -2.05 19.93
N SER A 102 -4.08 -2.01 20.25
CA SER A 102 -3.53 -2.73 21.40
C SER A 102 -3.87 -2.05 22.73
N ARG A 103 -4.34 -0.80 22.79
CA ARG A 103 -4.73 -0.13 24.05
C ARG A 103 -6.23 -0.26 24.34
N PHE A 104 -7.08 -0.28 23.31
CA PHE A 104 -8.53 -0.33 23.46
C PHE A 104 -9.06 -1.77 23.51
N GLU A 105 -9.59 -2.16 24.65
CA GLU A 105 -10.15 -3.50 24.87
C GLU A 105 -11.27 -3.86 23.88
N GLY A 106 -12.15 -2.91 23.55
CA GLY A 106 -13.20 -3.10 22.54
C GLY A 106 -12.67 -3.40 21.13
N MET A 107 -11.57 -2.77 20.71
CA MET A 107 -10.96 -3.05 19.40
C MET A 107 -10.24 -4.41 19.38
N ARG A 108 -9.63 -4.82 20.50
CA ARG A 108 -8.99 -6.14 20.62
C ARG A 108 -9.99 -7.28 20.43
N VAL A 109 -11.21 -7.16 20.96
CA VAL A 109 -12.26 -8.18 20.79
C VAL A 109 -12.60 -8.37 19.32
N VAL A 110 -12.78 -7.26 18.58
CA VAL A 110 -13.07 -7.31 17.14
C VAL A 110 -11.93 -7.95 16.36
N VAL A 111 -10.68 -7.54 16.63
CA VAL A 111 -9.50 -8.11 15.95
C VAL A 111 -9.34 -9.60 16.27
N ASN A 112 -9.54 -10.01 17.52
CA ASN A 112 -9.49 -11.43 17.89
C ASN A 112 -10.59 -12.24 17.20
N ALA A 113 -11.80 -11.70 17.06
CA ALA A 113 -12.88 -12.33 16.31
C ALA A 113 -12.53 -12.47 14.82
N LEU A 114 -11.94 -11.42 14.22
CA LEU A 114 -11.46 -11.46 12.83
C LEU A 114 -10.37 -12.51 12.65
N ILE A 115 -9.36 -12.54 13.53
CA ILE A 115 -8.27 -13.53 13.48
C ILE A 115 -8.81 -14.95 13.61
N GLY A 116 -9.82 -15.16 14.47
CA GLY A 116 -10.51 -16.45 14.59
C GLY A 116 -11.23 -16.89 13.31
N ALA A 117 -11.68 -15.95 12.47
CA ALA A 117 -12.33 -16.24 11.20
C ALA A 117 -11.35 -16.50 10.04
N ILE A 118 -10.10 -16.01 10.12
CA ILE A 118 -9.05 -16.19 9.09
C ILE A 118 -8.93 -17.64 8.59
N PRO A 119 -8.81 -18.68 9.43
CA PRO A 119 -8.62 -20.05 8.93
C PRO A 119 -9.79 -20.53 8.05
N SER A 120 -11.03 -20.16 8.41
CA SER A 120 -12.20 -20.50 7.60
C SER A 120 -12.21 -19.73 6.28
N ILE A 121 -11.90 -18.43 6.32
CA ILE A 121 -11.80 -17.58 5.13
C ILE A 121 -10.71 -18.09 4.18
N MET A 122 -9.57 -18.53 4.71
CA MET A 122 -8.47 -19.06 3.90
C MET A 122 -8.86 -20.32 3.12
N ASN A 123 -9.69 -21.19 3.69
CA ASN A 123 -10.20 -22.37 2.98
C ASN A 123 -11.06 -21.97 1.79
N VAL A 124 -11.99 -21.03 1.98
CA VAL A 124 -12.87 -20.51 0.91
C VAL A 124 -12.04 -19.77 -0.14
N LEU A 125 -11.11 -18.93 0.30
CA LEU A 125 -10.23 -18.15 -0.57
C LEU A 125 -9.37 -19.06 -1.45
N LEU A 126 -8.84 -20.17 -0.92
CA LEU A 126 -8.06 -21.13 -1.70
C LEU A 126 -8.89 -21.74 -2.84
N VAL A 127 -10.15 -22.14 -2.56
CA VAL A 127 -11.05 -22.67 -3.60
C VAL A 127 -11.35 -21.60 -4.65
N CYS A 128 -11.63 -20.36 -4.23
CA CYS A 128 -11.84 -19.23 -5.14
C CYS A 128 -10.61 -18.96 -6.01
N LEU A 129 -9.40 -19.02 -5.46
CA LEU A 129 -8.16 -18.84 -6.23
C LEU A 129 -8.01 -19.91 -7.30
N ILE A 130 -8.22 -21.20 -6.98
CA ILE A 130 -8.14 -22.27 -8.00
C ILE A 130 -9.16 -22.05 -9.12
N PHE A 131 -10.38 -21.65 -8.76
CA PHE A 131 -11.43 -21.38 -9.75
C PHE A 131 -11.08 -20.19 -10.65
N TRP A 132 -10.60 -19.09 -10.08
CA TRP A 132 -10.14 -17.92 -10.83
C TRP A 132 -8.89 -18.22 -11.67
N LEU A 133 -8.04 -19.15 -11.25
CA LEU A 133 -6.88 -19.60 -12.03
C LEU A 133 -7.31 -20.16 -13.39
N ILE A 134 -8.34 -21.02 -13.40
CA ILE A 134 -8.85 -21.67 -14.62
C ILE A 134 -9.34 -20.59 -15.60
N PHE A 135 -10.15 -19.64 -15.13
CA PHE A 135 -10.62 -18.54 -15.97
C PHE A 135 -9.52 -17.60 -16.41
N SER A 136 -8.51 -17.37 -15.56
CA SER A 136 -7.37 -16.54 -15.93
C SER A 136 -6.56 -17.20 -17.06
N ILE A 137 -6.31 -18.51 -16.99
CA ILE A 137 -5.64 -19.27 -18.06
C ILE A 137 -6.47 -19.24 -19.36
N MET A 138 -7.78 -19.44 -19.26
CA MET A 138 -8.67 -19.32 -20.41
C MET A 138 -8.63 -17.91 -21.01
N GLY A 139 -8.66 -16.87 -20.18
CA GLY A 139 -8.58 -15.47 -20.61
C GLY A 139 -7.26 -15.13 -21.28
N VAL A 140 -6.13 -15.63 -20.77
CA VAL A 140 -4.81 -15.48 -21.41
C VAL A 140 -4.80 -16.13 -22.80
N ASN A 141 -5.31 -17.35 -22.93
CA ASN A 141 -5.36 -18.03 -24.24
C ASN A 141 -6.23 -17.30 -25.27
N LEU A 142 -7.30 -16.63 -24.82
CA LEU A 142 -8.22 -15.92 -25.72
C LEU A 142 -7.76 -14.49 -26.05
N PHE A 143 -7.14 -13.79 -25.10
CA PHE A 143 -6.96 -12.35 -25.20
C PHE A 143 -5.52 -11.85 -25.01
N ALA A 144 -4.54 -12.74 -24.82
CA ALA A 144 -3.13 -12.33 -24.72
C ALA A 144 -2.69 -11.55 -25.97
N GLY A 145 -2.14 -10.36 -25.76
CA GLY A 145 -1.66 -9.48 -26.82
C GLY A 145 -2.74 -8.84 -27.69
N LYS A 146 -4.04 -9.03 -27.38
CA LYS A 146 -5.16 -8.49 -28.17
C LYS A 146 -5.67 -7.12 -27.70
N PHE A 147 -5.28 -6.69 -26.49
CA PHE A 147 -5.70 -5.41 -25.91
C PHE A 147 -4.79 -4.22 -26.24
N TYR A 148 -3.88 -4.39 -27.19
CA TYR A 148 -3.07 -3.28 -27.65
C TYR A 148 -3.83 -2.44 -28.67
N TYR A 149 -3.72 -1.12 -28.55
CA TYR A 149 -4.34 -0.16 -29.45
C TYR A 149 -3.38 1.01 -29.72
N CYS A 150 -3.61 1.70 -30.84
CA CYS A 150 -2.88 2.91 -31.20
C CYS A 150 -3.70 4.14 -30.78
N ASP A 151 -3.14 5.02 -29.97
CA ASP A 151 -3.74 6.29 -29.58
C ASP A 151 -2.94 7.50 -30.07
N ASN A 152 -3.65 8.58 -30.37
CA ASN A 152 -3.02 9.86 -30.66
C ASN A 152 -2.53 10.49 -29.34
N THR A 153 -1.25 10.83 -29.24
CA THR A 153 -0.63 11.38 -28.03
C THR A 153 -1.17 12.78 -27.70
N THR A 154 -1.61 13.54 -28.70
CA THR A 154 -2.10 14.92 -28.53
C THR A 154 -3.57 14.95 -28.12
N SER A 155 -4.41 14.09 -28.72
CA SER A 155 -5.86 14.08 -28.49
C SER A 155 -6.33 12.97 -27.52
N GLY A 156 -5.50 11.96 -27.25
CA GLY A 156 -5.84 10.82 -26.38
C GLY A 156 -6.89 9.86 -26.96
N VAL A 157 -7.31 10.06 -28.21
CA VAL A 157 -8.32 9.23 -28.89
C VAL A 157 -7.66 8.07 -29.63
N MET A 158 -8.37 6.93 -29.68
CA MET A 158 -7.96 5.75 -30.43
C MET A 158 -8.14 5.99 -31.93
N PHE A 159 -7.17 5.58 -32.73
CA PHE A 159 -7.26 5.64 -34.19
C PHE A 159 -8.33 4.66 -34.72
N PRO A 160 -9.10 5.04 -35.76
CA PRO A 160 -10.03 4.12 -36.40
C PRO A 160 -9.28 3.00 -37.15
N ILE A 161 -9.89 1.81 -37.18
CA ILE A 161 -9.32 0.62 -37.86
C ILE A 161 -9.05 0.84 -39.35
N THR A 162 -9.75 1.78 -39.99
CA THR A 162 -9.57 2.13 -41.40
C THR A 162 -8.25 2.86 -41.68
N GLU A 163 -7.67 3.51 -40.67
CA GLU A 163 -6.42 4.28 -40.78
C GLU A 163 -5.23 3.49 -40.23
N VAL A 164 -5.43 2.75 -39.14
CA VAL A 164 -4.39 1.94 -38.49
C VAL A 164 -4.95 0.55 -38.19
N ASP A 165 -4.60 -0.44 -39.00
CA ASP A 165 -5.02 -1.83 -38.83
C ASP A 165 -4.00 -2.63 -38.01
N ASN A 166 -2.72 -2.48 -38.34
CA ASN A 166 -1.65 -3.25 -37.70
C ASN A 166 -0.75 -2.40 -36.81
N ARG A 167 -0.04 -3.10 -35.90
CA ARG A 167 1.01 -2.51 -35.06
C ARG A 167 2.02 -1.74 -35.93
N SER A 168 2.45 -2.32 -37.04
CA SER A 168 3.42 -1.73 -37.95
C SER A 168 2.98 -0.35 -38.45
N ASP A 169 1.70 -0.20 -38.81
CA ASP A 169 1.15 1.06 -39.32
C ASP A 169 1.18 2.15 -38.25
N CYS A 170 0.85 1.79 -37.00
CA CYS A 170 1.00 2.70 -35.85
C CYS A 170 2.45 3.17 -35.67
N PHE A 171 3.44 2.27 -35.84
CA PHE A 171 4.86 2.63 -35.75
C PHE A 171 5.33 3.52 -36.92
N HIS A 172 4.76 3.37 -38.12
CA HIS A 172 5.07 4.26 -39.26
C HIS A 172 4.60 5.69 -38.99
N ILE A 173 3.39 5.86 -38.46
CA ILE A 173 2.85 7.17 -38.09
C ILE A 173 3.63 7.75 -36.90
N SER A 174 4.00 6.91 -35.94
CA SER A 174 4.83 7.30 -34.80
C SER A 174 6.20 7.83 -35.23
N ASN A 175 6.86 7.19 -36.19
CA ASN A 175 8.17 7.64 -36.68
C ASN A 175 8.08 8.92 -37.54
N THR A 176 6.99 9.09 -38.30
CA THR A 176 6.83 10.23 -39.21
C THR A 176 6.38 11.48 -38.47
N THR A 177 5.33 11.37 -37.67
CA THR A 177 4.63 12.51 -37.07
C THR A 177 4.88 12.63 -35.57
N LYS A 178 5.39 11.58 -34.90
CA LYS A 178 5.56 11.49 -33.43
C LYS A 178 4.26 11.62 -32.60
N ASP A 179 3.11 11.67 -33.27
CA ASP A 179 1.80 11.86 -32.64
C ASP A 179 1.09 10.54 -32.32
N ALA A 180 1.59 9.38 -32.72
CA ALA A 180 0.98 8.08 -32.44
C ALA A 180 1.76 7.27 -31.39
N ARG A 181 1.05 6.62 -30.47
CA ARG A 181 1.63 5.68 -29.50
C ARG A 181 0.88 4.36 -29.50
N TRP A 182 1.63 3.26 -29.49
CA TRP A 182 1.09 1.92 -29.27
C TRP A 182 1.03 1.65 -27.77
N ARG A 183 -0.17 1.59 -27.19
CA ARG A 183 -0.39 1.38 -25.76
C ARG A 183 -1.16 0.09 -25.51
N ASN A 184 -0.98 -0.42 -24.30
CA ASN A 184 -1.77 -1.52 -23.78
C ASN A 184 -2.76 -0.99 -22.73
N VAL A 185 -3.91 -1.65 -22.60
CA VAL A 185 -4.84 -1.36 -21.51
C VAL A 185 -4.17 -1.70 -20.17
N LYS A 186 -4.42 -0.88 -19.14
CA LYS A 186 -3.82 -1.03 -17.80
C LYS A 186 -4.15 -2.37 -17.14
N VAL A 187 -5.35 -2.89 -17.39
CA VAL A 187 -5.84 -4.18 -16.90
C VAL A 187 -6.06 -5.07 -18.12
N ASN A 188 -5.30 -6.16 -18.22
CA ASN A 188 -5.24 -7.02 -19.41
C ASN A 188 -5.03 -8.49 -19.02
N PHE A 189 -5.01 -9.37 -20.04
CA PHE A 189 -4.81 -10.82 -19.91
C PHE A 189 -3.47 -11.28 -20.49
N ASP A 190 -2.42 -10.47 -20.42
CA ASP A 190 -1.10 -10.87 -20.95
C ASP A 190 -0.38 -11.87 -20.03
N ASN A 191 -0.72 -11.87 -18.74
CA ASN A 191 -0.20 -12.79 -17.74
C ASN A 191 -1.33 -13.25 -16.81
N VAL A 192 -1.17 -14.44 -16.22
CA VAL A 192 -2.14 -15.01 -15.27
C VAL A 192 -2.45 -14.04 -14.12
N GLY A 193 -1.42 -13.35 -13.58
CA GLY A 193 -1.60 -12.37 -12.49
C GLY A 193 -2.42 -11.14 -12.91
N ALA A 194 -2.23 -10.65 -14.14
CA ALA A 194 -3.04 -9.56 -14.68
C ALA A 194 -4.49 -10.03 -14.95
N GLY A 195 -4.66 -11.28 -15.41
CA GLY A 195 -5.97 -11.92 -15.55
C GLY A 195 -6.72 -12.06 -14.22
N TYR A 196 -6.03 -12.34 -13.10
CA TYR A 196 -6.64 -12.29 -11.76
C TYR A 196 -7.17 -10.91 -11.41
N LEU A 197 -6.39 -9.86 -11.68
CA LEU A 197 -6.80 -8.48 -11.41
C LEU A 197 -7.99 -8.06 -12.29
N ALA A 198 -8.00 -8.49 -13.56
CA ALA A 198 -9.12 -8.29 -14.47
C ALA A 198 -10.40 -8.99 -13.99
N LEU A 199 -10.30 -10.26 -13.57
CA LEU A 199 -11.43 -11.02 -13.02
C LEU A 199 -11.95 -10.39 -11.72
N LEU A 200 -11.06 -9.88 -10.87
CA LEU A 200 -11.44 -9.19 -9.64
C LEU A 200 -12.20 -7.90 -9.94
N GLN A 201 -11.79 -7.12 -10.94
CA GLN A 201 -12.51 -5.91 -11.37
C GLN A 201 -13.88 -6.22 -11.98
N VAL A 202 -14.05 -7.35 -12.68
CA VAL A 202 -15.34 -7.77 -13.22
C VAL A 202 -16.28 -8.26 -12.12
N ASN A 203 -15.76 -8.96 -11.11
CA ASN A 203 -16.56 -9.57 -10.05
C ASN A 203 -16.86 -8.61 -8.88
N ILE A 204 -16.06 -7.55 -8.71
CA ILE A 204 -16.34 -6.45 -7.80
C ILE A 204 -16.90 -5.32 -8.67
N PRO A 205 -18.23 -5.27 -8.90
CA PRO A 205 -18.81 -4.13 -9.61
C PRO A 205 -18.39 -2.86 -8.87
N PRO A 206 -17.99 -1.80 -9.58
CA PRO A 206 -17.62 -0.55 -8.93
C PRO A 206 -18.80 -0.09 -8.07
N CYS A 207 -18.64 -0.16 -6.74
CA CYS A 207 -19.57 0.48 -5.81
C CYS A 207 -19.41 2.00 -5.97
N CYS A 208 -20.39 2.64 -6.61
CA CYS A 208 -20.38 4.03 -7.11
C CYS A 208 -19.48 4.19 -8.35
N GLY A 209 -19.88 4.82 -9.45
CA GLY A 209 -20.92 5.82 -9.69
C GLY A 209 -20.27 6.90 -10.55
N ASP A 210 -20.38 6.78 -11.87
CA ASP A 210 -20.02 7.81 -12.85
C ASP A 210 -21.13 7.86 -13.91
N GLU A 211 -22.28 8.41 -13.51
CA GLU A 211 -23.20 9.19 -14.36
C GLU A 211 -23.53 10.49 -13.62
#